data_AF-A0A5J4XLR4-F1
#
_entry.id   AF-A0A5J4XLR4-F1
#
_cell.length_a   1.000
_cell.length_b   1.000
_cell.length_c   1.000
_cell.angle_alpha   90.00
_cell.angle_beta   90.00
_cell.angle_gamma   90.00
#
_symmetry.space_group_name_H-M   'P 1'
#
loop_
_entity.id
_entity.type
_entity.pdbx_description
1 polymer ?
#
loop_
_entity_poly.entity_id
_entity_poly.type
_entity_poly.pdbx_seq_one_letter_code
_entity_poly.pdbx_strand_id
1 'polypeptide(L)'
;MPMQDVRKTVLASLPACKTMVTEIVARTHDVNHEVRRTAYAILADKVEVTYLSVQQRVELLRCGLGERVASVKKQASLMLRTWLDETCRADVVKLLEYLDVQSHEDVAVSAVQALIEANAVNPVAMAHAAAEQSLGLRQSPDDTPLSSEEALVWRVLCCHLHYAGKAKGQAAAALTGTLATVEAAAAEDQLKALEAALPPTVSDFMHLLSAHANAGQEHSFAACQLLQLAATCVDMTDATGRQAAADLGTAWEAALVKLARHVHASHAELADAMLSMLWGMFSSWGLGDECPNPEDHLMGTS
;
A
#
# COMPACT_ATOMS: atom_id res chain seq x y z
N MET A 1 4.12 36.36 17.41
CA MET A 1 4.32 34.98 17.92
C MET A 1 5.51 34.97 18.88
N PRO A 2 5.46 34.19 19.98
CA PRO A 2 6.61 34.03 20.90
C PRO A 2 7.82 33.43 20.18
N MET A 3 9.04 33.65 20.69
CA MET A 3 10.29 33.14 20.10
C MET A 3 10.28 31.61 19.95
N GLN A 4 11.00 31.08 18.96
CA GLN A 4 11.04 29.64 18.66
C GLN A 4 11.41 28.78 19.89
N ASP A 5 12.34 29.26 20.72
CA ASP A 5 12.81 28.52 21.88
C ASP A 5 11.73 28.44 22.96
N VAL A 6 10.96 29.52 23.15
CA VAL A 6 9.79 29.52 24.03
C VAL A 6 8.76 28.49 23.55
N ARG A 7 8.50 28.40 22.24
CA ARG A 7 7.55 27.41 21.70
C ARG A 7 8.02 25.97 21.92
N LYS A 8 9.31 25.68 21.73
CA LYS A 8 9.90 24.36 22.03
C LYS A 8 9.81 24.01 23.51
N THR A 9 10.12 24.96 24.40
CA THR A 9 10.06 24.74 25.85
C THR A 9 8.63 24.46 26.31
N VAL A 10 7.65 25.21 25.80
CA VAL A 10 6.23 24.97 26.09
C VAL A 10 5.82 23.58 25.63
N LEU A 11 6.14 23.21 24.38
CA LEU A 11 5.87 21.87 23.83
C LEU A 11 6.42 20.75 24.71
N ALA A 12 7.68 20.84 25.12
CA ALA A 12 8.31 19.81 25.94
C ALA A 12 7.65 19.63 27.32
N SER A 13 7.04 20.70 27.83
CA SER A 13 6.34 20.73 29.12
C SER A 13 4.88 20.30 29.06
N LEU A 14 4.29 20.17 27.87
CA LEU A 14 2.89 19.75 27.75
C LEU A 14 2.73 18.29 28.20
N PRO A 15 1.69 17.97 28.99
CA PRO A 15 1.37 16.60 29.32
C PRO A 15 0.85 15.88 28.07
N ALA A 16 1.29 14.65 27.86
CA ALA A 16 0.77 13.81 26.80
C ALA A 16 -0.55 13.17 27.25
N CYS A 17 -1.63 13.92 27.08
CA CYS A 17 -2.99 13.44 27.33
C CYS A 17 -3.89 13.82 26.14
N LYS A 18 -5.02 13.11 26.01
CA LYS A 18 -5.97 13.29 24.90
C LYS A 18 -6.43 14.75 24.73
N THR A 19 -6.51 15.52 25.80
CA THR A 19 -6.92 16.93 25.75
C THR A 19 -5.86 17.85 25.14
N MET A 20 -4.58 17.56 25.36
CA MET A 20 -3.47 18.41 24.93
C MET A 20 -2.83 17.94 23.62
N VAL A 21 -3.18 16.75 23.14
CA VAL A 21 -2.63 16.18 21.90
C VAL A 21 -2.88 17.09 20.69
N THR A 22 -4.03 17.77 20.63
CA THR A 22 -4.37 18.70 19.55
C THR A 22 -3.41 19.89 19.48
N GLU A 23 -2.93 20.40 20.63
CA GLU A 23 -1.96 21.50 20.65
C GLU A 23 -0.57 21.03 20.20
N ILE A 24 -0.19 19.79 20.53
CA ILE A 24 1.05 19.18 20.05
C ILE A 24 0.99 18.97 18.53
N VAL A 25 -0.11 18.41 18.03
CA VAL A 25 -0.35 18.23 16.58
C VAL A 25 -0.33 19.58 15.86
N ALA A 26 -0.95 20.63 16.41
CA ALA A 26 -0.91 21.96 15.79
C ALA A 26 0.51 22.53 15.62
N ARG A 27 1.51 22.01 16.34
CA ARG A 27 2.92 22.42 16.20
C ARG A 27 3.69 21.67 15.13
N THR A 28 3.13 20.60 14.53
CA THR A 28 3.72 20.01 13.32
C THR A 28 3.57 20.93 12.10
N HIS A 29 2.76 21.98 12.18
CA HIS A 29 2.61 23.02 11.14
C HIS A 29 3.31 24.35 11.50
N ASP A 30 4.21 24.34 12.48
CA ASP A 30 4.94 25.56 12.85
C ASP A 30 5.82 26.07 11.71
N VAL A 31 5.92 27.40 11.58
CA VAL A 31 6.77 28.06 10.59
C VAL A 31 8.24 27.67 10.70
N ASN A 32 8.68 27.31 11.91
CA ASN A 32 10.05 26.92 12.20
C ASN A 32 10.21 25.39 12.22
N HIS A 33 11.13 24.89 11.39
CA HIS A 33 11.35 23.45 11.24
C HIS A 33 11.85 22.77 12.53
N GLU A 34 12.60 23.45 13.39
CA GLU A 34 13.03 22.88 14.66
C GLU A 34 11.86 22.67 15.61
N VAL A 35 10.87 23.57 15.60
CA VAL A 35 9.63 23.39 16.39
C VAL A 35 8.83 22.20 15.86
N ARG A 36 8.67 22.08 14.52
CA ARG A 36 8.01 20.93 13.90
C ARG A 36 8.72 19.62 14.24
N ARG A 37 10.06 19.60 14.15
CA ARG A 37 10.90 18.46 14.50
C ARG A 37 10.69 18.03 15.95
N THR A 38 10.68 18.99 16.88
CA THR A 38 10.40 18.75 18.30
C THR A 38 8.98 18.23 18.52
N ALA A 39 7.98 18.72 17.79
CA ALA A 39 6.61 18.22 17.88
C ALA A 39 6.52 16.74 17.50
N TYR A 40 7.12 16.32 16.37
CA TYR A 40 7.19 14.90 15.98
C TYR A 40 7.95 14.04 17.00
N ALA A 41 9.04 14.55 17.57
CA ALA A 41 9.78 13.84 18.61
C ALA A 41 8.93 13.61 19.88
N ILE A 42 8.14 14.60 20.30
CA ILE A 42 7.23 14.47 21.45
C ILE A 42 6.08 13.51 21.14
N LEU A 43 5.55 13.55 19.91
CA LEU A 43 4.52 12.62 19.47
C LEU A 43 5.03 11.17 19.49
N ALA A 44 6.28 10.93 19.08
CA ALA A 44 6.90 9.62 19.16
C ALA A 44 7.12 9.15 20.60
N ASP A 45 7.64 10.04 21.46
CA ASP A 45 8.08 9.69 22.81
C ASP A 45 6.92 9.55 23.81
N LYS A 46 5.89 10.39 23.69
CA LYS A 46 4.88 10.55 24.75
C LYS A 46 3.46 10.23 24.34
N VAL A 47 3.15 10.15 23.04
CA VAL A 47 1.77 10.03 22.56
C VAL A 47 1.54 8.67 21.91
N GLU A 48 0.75 7.83 22.56
CA GLU A 48 0.26 6.60 21.95
C GLU A 48 -0.64 6.90 20.75
N VAL A 49 -0.54 6.08 19.71
CA VAL A 49 -1.35 6.21 18.48
C VAL A 49 -2.87 6.17 18.77
N THR A 50 -3.27 5.50 19.86
CA THR A 50 -4.68 5.39 20.31
C THR A 50 -5.25 6.68 20.89
N TYR A 51 -4.40 7.67 21.20
CA TYR A 51 -4.84 8.97 21.73
C TYR A 51 -5.20 9.95 20.60
N LEU A 52 -4.85 9.61 19.36
CA LEU A 52 -5.08 10.40 18.16
C LEU A 52 -6.35 9.93 17.45
N SER A 53 -7.12 10.86 16.88
CA SER A 53 -8.19 10.50 15.95
C SER A 53 -7.61 9.95 14.64
N VAL A 54 -8.42 9.26 13.83
CA VAL A 54 -8.01 8.81 12.48
C VAL A 54 -7.49 10.00 11.66
N GLN A 55 -8.23 11.11 11.64
CA GLN A 55 -7.85 12.32 10.92
C GLN A 55 -6.51 12.91 11.39
N GLN A 56 -6.25 12.91 12.70
CA GLN A 56 -4.96 13.37 13.22
C GLN A 56 -3.81 12.45 12.80
N ARG A 57 -4.00 11.12 12.83
CA ARG A 57 -2.98 10.15 12.40
C ARG A 57 -2.64 10.34 10.92
N VAL A 58 -3.66 10.43 10.08
CA VAL A 58 -3.53 10.63 8.63
C VAL A 58 -2.83 11.94 8.33
N GLU A 59 -3.22 13.04 8.97
CA GLU A 59 -2.59 14.35 8.77
C GLU A 59 -1.13 14.36 9.21
N LEU A 60 -0.82 13.77 10.37
CA LEU A 60 0.54 13.68 10.87
C LEU A 60 1.47 12.93 9.91
N LEU A 61 1.00 11.81 9.34
CA LEU A 61 1.75 11.02 8.38
C LEU A 61 1.87 11.72 7.03
N ARG A 62 0.78 12.28 6.50
CA ARG A 62 0.80 13.03 5.24
C ARG A 62 1.78 14.20 5.29
N CYS A 63 1.71 15.02 6.33
CA CYS A 63 2.62 16.15 6.51
C CYS A 63 4.03 15.74 6.88
N GLY A 64 4.19 14.70 7.70
CA GLY A 64 5.49 14.30 8.23
C GLY A 64 6.34 13.55 7.21
N LEU A 65 5.76 12.57 6.52
CA LEU A 65 6.45 11.79 5.49
C LEU A 65 6.67 12.60 4.20
N GLY A 66 5.78 13.57 3.95
CA GLY A 66 5.89 14.55 2.86
C GLY A 66 6.76 15.77 3.16
N GLU A 67 7.43 15.85 4.32
CA GLU A 67 8.22 17.02 4.67
C GLU A 67 9.47 17.18 3.79
N ARG A 68 9.76 18.43 3.44
CA ARG A 68 10.90 18.87 2.64
C ARG A 68 12.18 18.97 3.48
N VAL A 69 12.08 19.30 4.77
CA VAL A 69 13.25 19.31 5.66
C VAL A 69 13.54 17.90 6.15
N ALA A 70 14.66 17.35 5.70
CA ALA A 70 15.07 15.96 5.97
C ALA A 70 15.10 15.62 7.47
N SER A 71 15.51 16.55 8.33
CA SER A 71 15.54 16.33 9.79
C SER A 71 14.15 16.18 10.41
N VAL A 72 13.14 16.87 9.86
CA VAL A 72 11.74 16.77 10.29
C VAL A 72 11.13 15.47 9.77
N LYS A 73 11.31 15.17 8.47
CA LYS A 73 10.85 13.92 7.86
C LYS A 73 11.39 12.69 8.60
N LYS A 74 12.69 12.69 8.95
CA LYS A 74 13.30 11.63 9.75
C LYS A 74 12.65 11.44 11.12
N GLN A 75 12.26 12.52 11.80
CA GLN A 75 11.54 12.41 13.08
C GLN A 75 10.11 11.90 12.90
N ALA A 76 9.42 12.27 11.83
CA ALA A 76 8.11 11.71 11.52
C ALA A 76 8.19 10.21 11.19
N SER A 77 9.20 9.77 10.44
CA SER A 77 9.45 8.35 10.20
C SER A 77 9.78 7.59 11.49
N LEU A 78 10.51 8.21 12.42
CA LEU A 78 10.76 7.63 13.74
C LEU A 78 9.47 7.47 14.54
N MET A 79 8.59 8.48 14.55
CA MET A 79 7.27 8.39 15.19
C MET A 79 6.44 7.23 14.62
N LEU A 80 6.38 7.11 13.29
CA LEU A 80 5.68 5.99 12.62
C LEU A 80 6.26 4.64 13.05
N ARG A 81 7.59 4.52 13.10
CA ARG A 81 8.26 3.31 13.59
C ARG A 81 7.93 3.03 15.05
N THR A 82 7.90 4.05 15.91
CA THR A 82 7.53 3.88 17.32
C THR A 82 6.08 3.38 17.45
N TRP A 83 5.15 3.84 16.61
CA TRP A 83 3.79 3.29 16.59
C TRP A 83 3.77 1.80 16.21
N LEU A 84 4.57 1.41 15.21
CA LEU A 84 4.71 0.03 14.79
C LEU A 84 5.30 -0.85 15.91
N ASP A 85 6.43 -0.44 16.48
CA ASP A 85 7.19 -1.23 17.44
C ASP A 85 6.46 -1.33 18.80
N GLU A 86 6.05 -0.20 19.37
CA GLU A 86 5.53 -0.13 20.74
C GLU A 86 4.04 -0.48 20.84
N THR A 87 3.22 -0.01 19.89
CA THR A 87 1.76 -0.25 19.94
C THR A 87 1.34 -1.49 19.15
N CYS A 88 1.94 -1.66 17.97
CA CYS A 88 1.53 -2.71 17.04
C CYS A 88 2.38 -3.98 17.17
N ARG A 89 3.46 -3.97 17.96
CA ARG A 89 4.36 -5.12 18.18
C ARG A 89 4.94 -5.66 16.86
N ALA A 90 5.40 -4.74 16.01
CA ALA A 90 5.92 -5.03 14.67
C ALA A 90 4.89 -5.58 13.67
N ASP A 91 3.59 -5.51 13.99
CA ASP A 91 2.52 -5.88 13.07
C ASP A 91 2.08 -4.68 12.22
N VAL A 92 2.43 -4.72 10.93
CA VAL A 92 2.09 -3.66 9.97
C VAL A 92 0.60 -3.64 9.63
N VAL A 93 -0.08 -4.79 9.64
CA VAL A 93 -1.53 -4.86 9.36
C VAL A 93 -2.28 -4.14 10.48
N LYS A 94 -1.94 -4.45 11.73
CA LYS A 94 -2.50 -3.77 12.91
C LYS A 94 -2.24 -2.26 12.92
N LEU A 95 -1.09 -1.82 12.42
CA LEU A 95 -0.81 -0.39 12.27
C LEU A 95 -1.77 0.27 11.28
N LEU A 96 -2.08 -0.41 10.17
CA LEU A 96 -2.97 0.12 9.14
C LEU A 96 -4.44 0.17 9.58
N GLU A 97 -4.89 -0.71 10.48
CA GLU A 97 -6.22 -0.63 11.10
C GLU A 97 -6.47 0.72 11.79
N TYR A 98 -5.41 1.43 12.20
CA TYR A 98 -5.50 2.76 12.79
C TYR A 98 -5.65 3.91 11.79
N LEU A 99 -5.54 3.65 10.48
CA LEU A 99 -5.49 4.67 9.44
C LEU A 99 -6.76 4.80 8.58
N ASP A 100 -7.71 3.87 8.70
CA ASP A 100 -8.87 3.79 7.79
C ASP A 100 -8.42 3.76 6.31
N VAL A 101 -7.76 2.67 5.94
CA VAL A 101 -7.06 2.54 4.64
C VAL A 101 -7.98 2.70 3.43
N GLN A 102 -9.29 2.46 3.58
CA GLN A 102 -10.26 2.62 2.51
C GLN A 102 -10.46 4.09 2.15
N SER A 103 -10.46 4.98 3.16
CA SER A 103 -10.60 6.43 2.96
C SER A 103 -9.27 7.13 2.70
N HIS A 104 -8.16 6.53 3.14
CA HIS A 104 -6.85 7.19 3.22
C HIS A 104 -5.71 6.33 2.64
N GLU A 105 -6.00 5.69 1.51
CA GLU A 105 -5.10 4.77 0.82
C GLU A 105 -3.72 5.38 0.51
N ASP A 106 -3.67 6.63 0.04
CA ASP A 106 -2.44 7.35 -0.32
C ASP A 106 -1.46 7.44 0.87
N VAL A 107 -2.00 7.73 2.05
CA VAL A 107 -1.22 7.86 3.29
C VAL A 107 -0.80 6.49 3.81
N ALA A 108 -1.67 5.49 3.73
CA ALA A 108 -1.35 4.12 4.11
C ALA A 108 -0.20 3.54 3.25
N VAL A 109 -0.25 3.76 1.93
CA VAL A 109 0.84 3.40 1.00
C VAL A 109 2.14 4.09 1.39
N SER A 110 2.09 5.41 1.59
CA SER A 110 3.26 6.20 1.99
C SER A 110 3.87 5.73 3.31
N ALA A 111 3.03 5.30 4.26
CA ALA A 111 3.47 4.76 5.55
C ALA A 111 4.22 3.43 5.39
N VAL A 112 3.65 2.47 4.64
CA VAL A 112 4.30 1.17 4.40
C VAL A 112 5.62 1.37 3.65
N GLN A 113 5.64 2.22 2.62
CA GLN A 113 6.88 2.56 1.89
C GLN A 113 7.94 3.17 2.81
N ALA A 114 7.56 4.11 3.68
CA ALA A 114 8.49 4.71 4.64
C ALA A 114 9.04 3.69 5.65
N LEU A 115 8.25 2.69 6.06
CA LEU A 115 8.71 1.59 6.91
C LEU A 115 9.69 0.67 6.21
N ILE A 116 9.48 0.39 4.91
CA ILE A 116 10.41 -0.38 4.08
C ILE A 116 11.73 0.39 3.94
N GLU A 117 11.69 1.67 3.59
CA GLU A 117 12.87 2.54 3.48
C GLU A 117 13.66 2.64 4.79
N ALA A 118 12.95 2.63 5.92
CA ALA A 118 13.55 2.64 7.24
C ALA A 118 14.09 1.27 7.71
N ASN A 119 13.95 0.22 6.89
CA ASN A 119 14.23 -1.19 7.24
C ASN A 119 13.45 -1.68 8.47
N ALA A 120 12.30 -1.08 8.77
CA ALA A 120 11.38 -1.56 9.80
C ALA A 120 10.49 -2.70 9.28
N VAL A 121 10.25 -2.72 7.96
CA VAL A 121 9.60 -3.82 7.24
C VAL A 121 10.58 -4.33 6.18
N ASN A 122 10.77 -5.66 6.12
CA ASN A 122 11.62 -6.29 5.12
C ASN A 122 10.76 -7.07 4.11
N PRO A 123 10.54 -6.53 2.89
CA PRO A 123 9.75 -7.17 1.85
C PRO A 123 10.20 -8.59 1.50
N VAL A 124 11.52 -8.81 1.40
CA VAL A 124 12.10 -10.10 1.03
C VAL A 124 11.81 -11.14 2.12
N ALA A 125 12.05 -10.80 3.39
CA ALA A 125 11.79 -11.70 4.51
C ALA A 125 10.30 -12.06 4.62
N MET A 126 9.41 -11.08 4.46
CA MET A 126 7.96 -11.30 4.48
C MET A 126 7.50 -12.19 3.32
N ALA A 127 8.03 -12.00 2.11
CA ALA A 127 7.71 -12.82 0.96
C ALA A 127 8.08 -14.30 1.18
N HIS A 128 9.29 -14.57 1.67
CA HIS A 128 9.72 -15.94 1.99
C HIS A 128 8.89 -16.57 3.10
N ALA A 129 8.60 -15.83 4.18
CA ALA A 129 7.76 -16.32 5.26
C ALA A 129 6.34 -16.68 4.77
N ALA A 130 5.76 -15.88 3.89
CA ALA A 130 4.45 -16.16 3.31
C ALA A 130 4.45 -17.38 2.40
N ALA A 131 5.51 -17.60 1.62
CA ALA A 131 5.66 -18.82 0.81
C ALA A 131 5.76 -20.08 1.68
N GLU A 132 6.53 -20.03 2.76
CA GLU A 132 6.73 -21.17 3.68
C GLU A 132 5.48 -21.50 4.49
N GLN A 133 4.72 -20.48 4.89
CA GLN A 133 3.59 -20.61 5.81
C GLN A 133 2.23 -20.57 5.09
N SER A 134 2.21 -20.43 3.76
CA SER A 134 0.99 -20.27 2.95
C SER A 134 0.11 -19.11 3.44
N LEU A 135 0.71 -17.94 3.66
CA LEU A 135 0.03 -16.75 4.17
C LEU A 135 -0.22 -15.71 3.07
N GLY A 136 -1.17 -14.80 3.32
CA GLY A 136 -1.39 -13.65 2.46
C GLY A 136 -1.83 -14.06 1.06
N LEU A 137 -1.08 -13.66 0.03
CA LEU A 137 -1.39 -14.07 -1.35
C LEU A 137 -1.19 -15.58 -1.59
N ARG A 138 -0.46 -16.27 -0.72
CA ARG A 138 -0.21 -17.73 -0.80
C ARG A 138 -1.26 -18.56 -0.06
N GLN A 139 -2.27 -17.92 0.52
CA GLN A 139 -3.34 -18.62 1.24
C GLN A 139 -4.18 -19.49 0.30
N SER A 140 -4.84 -20.50 0.85
CA SER A 140 -5.74 -21.39 0.11
C SER A 140 -6.96 -20.62 -0.39
N PRO A 141 -7.58 -21.01 -1.53
CA PRO A 141 -8.85 -20.43 -1.98
C PRO A 141 -10.00 -20.59 -0.97
N ASP A 142 -9.91 -21.58 -0.08
CA ASP A 142 -10.89 -21.84 0.98
C ASP A 142 -10.68 -20.97 2.23
N ASP A 143 -9.56 -20.25 2.31
CA ASP A 143 -9.26 -19.38 3.45
C ASP A 143 -10.10 -18.09 3.41
N THR A 144 -10.16 -17.42 4.56
CA THR A 144 -10.86 -16.13 4.66
C THR A 144 -10.25 -15.11 3.69
N PRO A 145 -11.06 -14.37 2.92
CA PRO A 145 -10.55 -13.29 2.09
C PRO A 145 -9.77 -12.27 2.91
N LEU A 146 -8.71 -11.74 2.32
CA LEU A 146 -7.85 -10.73 2.93
C LEU A 146 -8.66 -9.51 3.37
N SER A 147 -8.24 -8.95 4.50
CA SER A 147 -8.68 -7.63 4.94
C SER A 147 -8.18 -6.53 4.00
N SER A 148 -8.72 -5.32 4.17
CA SER A 148 -8.31 -4.16 3.38
C SER A 148 -6.83 -3.81 3.61
N GLU A 149 -6.40 -3.92 4.86
CA GLU A 149 -5.06 -3.67 5.34
C GLU A 149 -4.07 -4.70 4.78
N GLU A 150 -4.39 -6.00 4.86
CA GLU A 150 -3.55 -7.07 4.31
C GLU A 150 -3.36 -6.94 2.80
N ALA A 151 -4.45 -6.72 2.07
CA ALA A 151 -4.39 -6.57 0.62
C ALA A 151 -3.55 -5.35 0.20
N LEU A 152 -3.65 -4.23 0.94
CA LEU A 152 -2.81 -3.05 0.72
C LEU A 152 -1.33 -3.35 0.99
N VAL A 153 -1.00 -4.01 2.11
CA VAL A 153 0.38 -4.40 2.45
C VAL A 153 0.98 -5.25 1.34
N TRP A 154 0.25 -6.28 0.89
CA TRP A 154 0.73 -7.17 -0.18
C TRP A 154 0.93 -6.45 -1.51
N ARG A 155 0.01 -5.55 -1.89
CA ARG A 155 0.19 -4.71 -3.08
C ARG A 155 1.47 -3.87 -2.96
N VAL A 156 1.63 -3.13 -1.86
CA VAL A 156 2.78 -2.21 -1.69
C VAL A 156 4.10 -2.99 -1.65
N LEU A 157 4.14 -4.11 -0.94
CA LEU A 157 5.31 -4.97 -0.83
C LEU A 157 5.72 -5.53 -2.19
N CYS A 158 4.79 -6.13 -2.94
CA CYS A 158 5.08 -6.70 -4.25
C CYS A 158 5.48 -5.62 -5.27
N CYS A 159 4.78 -4.48 -5.29
CA CYS A 159 5.17 -3.36 -6.14
C CYS A 159 6.58 -2.85 -5.79
N HIS A 160 6.93 -2.79 -4.50
CA HIS A 160 8.28 -2.41 -4.08
C HIS A 160 9.33 -3.39 -4.63
N LEU A 161 9.12 -4.71 -4.45
CA LEU A 161 10.02 -5.74 -4.97
C LEU A 161 10.15 -5.65 -6.51
N HIS A 162 9.04 -5.46 -7.22
CA HIS A 162 9.02 -5.32 -8.67
C HIS A 162 9.86 -4.12 -9.15
N TYR A 163 9.61 -2.93 -8.60
CA TYR A 163 10.33 -1.73 -9.00
C TYR A 163 11.79 -1.74 -8.55
N ALA A 164 12.08 -2.27 -7.35
CA ALA A 164 13.45 -2.43 -6.86
C ALA A 164 14.24 -3.39 -7.77
N GLY A 165 13.67 -4.54 -8.10
CA GLY A 165 14.27 -5.50 -9.05
C GLY A 165 14.52 -4.88 -10.41
N LYS A 166 13.54 -4.17 -10.98
CA LYS A 166 13.67 -3.48 -12.27
C LYS A 166 14.75 -2.40 -12.25
N ALA A 167 14.79 -1.56 -11.21
CA ALA A 167 15.79 -0.50 -11.07
C ALA A 167 17.21 -1.09 -10.94
N LYS A 168 17.36 -2.17 -10.16
CA LYS A 168 18.62 -2.90 -10.01
C LYS A 168 19.06 -3.57 -11.31
N GLY A 169 18.14 -4.16 -12.06
CA GLY A 169 18.41 -4.74 -13.38
C GLY A 169 18.86 -3.68 -14.40
N GLN A 170 18.24 -2.51 -14.41
CA GLN A 170 18.66 -1.38 -15.24
C GLN A 170 20.04 -0.85 -14.84
N ALA A 171 20.32 -0.74 -13.54
CA ALA A 171 21.64 -0.35 -13.04
C ALA A 171 22.71 -1.36 -13.45
N ALA A 172 22.42 -2.67 -13.37
CA ALA A 172 23.32 -3.72 -13.82
C ALA A 172 23.65 -3.60 -15.32
N ALA A 173 22.66 -3.32 -16.16
CA ALA A 173 22.85 -3.13 -17.60
C ALA A 173 23.67 -1.87 -17.95
N ALA A 174 23.66 -0.86 -17.09
CA ALA A 174 24.44 0.38 -17.27
C ALA A 174 25.89 0.27 -16.77
N LEU A 175 26.21 -0.77 -15.99
CA LEU A 175 27.53 -1.01 -15.40
C LEU A 175 28.29 -2.11 -16.14
N THR A 176 29.57 -2.26 -15.85
CA THR A 176 30.42 -3.35 -16.39
C THR A 176 31.25 -4.01 -15.30
N GLY A 177 31.67 -5.26 -15.52
CA GLY A 177 32.52 -6.00 -14.59
C GLY A 177 31.80 -6.36 -13.28
N THR A 178 32.53 -6.39 -12.17
CA THR A 178 32.02 -6.87 -10.87
C THR A 178 30.83 -6.09 -10.33
N LEU A 179 30.75 -4.79 -10.60
CA LEU A 179 29.61 -3.97 -10.14
C LEU A 179 28.31 -4.36 -10.86
N ALA A 180 28.38 -4.68 -12.16
CA ALA A 180 27.23 -5.17 -12.91
C ALA A 180 26.73 -6.53 -12.38
N THR A 181 27.65 -7.43 -12.03
CA THR A 181 27.27 -8.75 -11.48
C THR A 181 26.62 -8.64 -10.11
N VAL A 182 27.06 -7.71 -9.26
CA VAL A 182 26.46 -7.48 -7.93
C VAL A 182 25.06 -6.90 -8.06
N GLU A 183 24.86 -5.90 -8.92
CA GLU A 183 23.54 -5.31 -9.14
C GLU A 183 22.58 -6.30 -9.82
N ALA A 184 23.06 -7.15 -10.73
CA ALA A 184 22.26 -8.20 -11.35
C ALA A 184 21.80 -9.25 -10.33
N ALA A 185 22.70 -9.70 -9.45
CA ALA A 185 22.36 -10.62 -8.37
C ALA A 185 21.32 -10.00 -7.42
N ALA A 186 21.51 -8.72 -7.05
CA ALA A 186 20.53 -8.01 -6.23
C ALA A 186 19.16 -7.86 -6.92
N ALA A 187 19.13 -7.64 -8.24
CA ALA A 187 17.89 -7.61 -9.00
C ALA A 187 17.16 -8.97 -9.00
N GLU A 188 17.93 -10.06 -9.18
CA GLU A 188 17.44 -11.42 -9.16
C GLU A 188 16.86 -11.80 -7.79
N ASP A 189 17.51 -11.39 -6.69
CA ASP A 189 17.01 -11.62 -5.33
C ASP A 189 15.65 -10.95 -5.09
N GLN A 190 15.48 -9.70 -5.55
CA GLN A 190 14.19 -9.00 -5.45
C GLN A 190 13.09 -9.67 -6.28
N LEU A 191 13.42 -10.11 -7.49
CA LEU A 191 12.46 -10.78 -8.37
C LEU A 191 12.06 -12.16 -7.83
N LYS A 192 13.02 -12.94 -7.31
CA LYS A 192 12.73 -14.21 -6.63
C LYS A 192 11.84 -14.03 -5.41
N ALA A 193 12.07 -12.96 -4.63
CA ALA A 193 11.20 -12.63 -3.51
C ALA A 193 9.79 -12.27 -4.00
N LEU A 194 9.67 -11.52 -5.10
CA LEU A 194 8.36 -11.21 -5.69
C LEU A 194 7.62 -12.48 -6.11
N GLU A 195 8.30 -13.38 -6.83
CA GLU A 195 7.75 -14.68 -7.21
C GLU A 195 7.35 -15.50 -5.99
N ALA A 196 8.14 -15.48 -4.91
CA ALA A 196 7.81 -16.15 -3.66
C ALA A 196 6.56 -15.56 -3.00
N ALA A 197 6.34 -14.25 -3.05
CA ALA A 197 5.15 -13.60 -2.50
C ALA A 197 3.88 -13.90 -3.32
N LEU A 198 3.97 -13.90 -4.65
CA LEU A 198 2.81 -14.09 -5.53
C LEU A 198 2.32 -15.55 -5.52
N PRO A 199 1.03 -15.81 -5.80
CA PRO A 199 0.52 -17.16 -6.07
C PRO A 199 1.34 -17.87 -7.15
N PRO A 200 1.46 -19.21 -7.09
CA PRO A 200 2.40 -19.95 -7.94
C PRO A 200 2.04 -19.89 -9.43
N THR A 201 0.76 -19.68 -9.76
CA THR A 201 0.31 -19.50 -11.15
C THR A 201 -0.60 -18.29 -11.30
N VAL A 202 -0.68 -17.76 -12.53
CA VAL A 202 -1.64 -16.70 -12.88
C VAL A 202 -3.07 -17.16 -12.62
N SER A 203 -3.38 -18.44 -12.87
CA SER A 203 -4.70 -19.01 -12.57
C SER A 203 -5.04 -18.90 -11.08
N ASP A 204 -4.10 -19.24 -10.20
CA ASP A 204 -4.30 -19.16 -8.75
C ASP A 204 -4.54 -17.72 -8.30
N PHE A 205 -3.77 -16.77 -8.86
CA PHE A 205 -3.96 -15.34 -8.58
C PHE A 205 -5.36 -14.86 -9.00
N MET A 206 -5.81 -15.27 -10.18
CA MET A 206 -7.11 -14.86 -10.68
C MET A 206 -8.26 -15.53 -9.93
N HIS A 207 -8.10 -16.77 -9.46
CA HIS A 207 -9.04 -17.40 -8.52
C HIS A 207 -9.12 -16.63 -7.20
N LEU A 208 -7.97 -16.25 -6.63
CA LEU A 208 -7.91 -15.41 -5.42
C LEU A 208 -8.68 -14.11 -5.65
N LEU A 209 -8.43 -13.42 -6.76
CA LEU A 209 -9.06 -12.15 -7.06
C LEU A 209 -10.58 -12.28 -7.30
N SER A 210 -11.01 -13.33 -7.99
CA SER A 210 -12.43 -13.65 -8.19
C SER A 210 -13.12 -13.97 -6.86
N ALA A 211 -12.46 -14.69 -5.95
CA ALA A 211 -12.99 -14.96 -4.61
C ALA A 211 -13.24 -13.66 -3.83
N HIS A 212 -12.28 -12.73 -3.83
CA HIS A 212 -12.42 -11.44 -3.14
C HIS A 212 -13.52 -10.56 -3.76
N ALA A 213 -13.57 -10.50 -5.08
CA ALA A 213 -14.60 -9.72 -5.78
C ALA A 213 -16.02 -10.27 -5.57
N ASN A 214 -16.16 -11.57 -5.28
CA ASN A 214 -17.43 -12.21 -4.95
C ASN A 214 -17.74 -12.27 -3.44
N ALA A 215 -16.78 -11.94 -2.56
CA ALA A 215 -16.93 -12.02 -1.11
C ALA A 215 -17.82 -10.91 -0.51
N GLY A 216 -18.24 -9.93 -1.32
CA GLY A 216 -19.16 -8.85 -0.93
C GLY A 216 -18.51 -7.48 -0.82
N GLN A 217 -19.29 -6.49 -0.37
CA GLN A 217 -18.86 -5.08 -0.36
C GLN A 217 -17.67 -4.83 0.57
N GLU A 218 -17.59 -5.54 1.70
CA GLU A 218 -16.51 -5.38 2.71
C GLU A 218 -15.11 -5.73 2.15
N HIS A 219 -15.05 -6.58 1.12
CA HIS A 219 -13.81 -6.98 0.45
C HIS A 219 -13.58 -6.29 -0.89
N SER A 220 -14.46 -5.34 -1.28
CA SER A 220 -14.31 -4.60 -2.53
C SER A 220 -12.98 -3.86 -2.59
N PHE A 221 -12.58 -3.19 -1.50
CA PHE A 221 -11.28 -2.54 -1.43
C PHE A 221 -10.14 -3.54 -1.62
N ALA A 222 -10.14 -4.67 -0.90
CA ALA A 222 -9.12 -5.71 -1.04
C ALA A 222 -9.02 -6.24 -2.48
N ALA A 223 -10.16 -6.48 -3.15
CA ALA A 223 -10.20 -6.85 -4.56
C ALA A 223 -9.58 -5.76 -5.47
N CYS A 224 -9.81 -4.47 -5.19
CA CYS A 224 -9.17 -3.39 -5.95
C CYS A 224 -7.64 -3.39 -5.76
N GLN A 225 -7.16 -3.63 -4.55
CA GLN A 225 -5.72 -3.70 -4.26
C GLN A 225 -5.04 -4.84 -5.04
N LEU A 226 -5.67 -6.01 -5.04
CA LEU A 226 -5.20 -7.17 -5.81
C LEU A 226 -5.26 -6.92 -7.31
N LEU A 227 -6.28 -6.23 -7.82
CA LEU A 227 -6.37 -5.90 -9.23
C LEU A 227 -5.20 -4.99 -9.67
N GLN A 228 -4.89 -3.96 -8.88
CA GLN A 228 -3.76 -3.07 -9.14
C GLN A 228 -2.41 -3.81 -9.04
N LEU A 229 -2.32 -4.77 -8.13
CA LEU A 229 -1.18 -5.66 -8.05
C LEU A 229 -1.03 -6.50 -9.33
N ALA A 230 -2.13 -7.05 -9.85
CA ALA A 230 -2.14 -7.79 -11.10
C ALA A 230 -1.60 -6.94 -12.27
N ALA A 231 -2.08 -5.70 -12.37
CA ALA A 231 -1.68 -4.74 -13.39
C ALA A 231 -0.17 -4.44 -13.40
N THR A 232 0.47 -4.50 -12.23
CA THR A 232 1.86 -4.07 -12.04
C THR A 232 2.83 -5.25 -12.01
N CYS A 233 2.47 -6.34 -11.33
CA CYS A 233 3.41 -7.39 -10.93
C CYS A 233 3.14 -8.75 -11.57
N VAL A 234 1.97 -8.99 -12.17
CA VAL A 234 1.64 -10.28 -12.78
C VAL A 234 1.85 -10.18 -14.28
N ASP A 235 2.84 -10.92 -14.78
CA ASP A 235 3.10 -10.99 -16.21
C ASP A 235 2.06 -11.90 -16.89
N MET A 236 1.11 -11.29 -17.60
CA MET A 236 0.12 -11.99 -18.43
C MET A 236 0.46 -11.94 -19.92
N THR A 237 1.70 -11.60 -20.26
CA THR A 237 2.15 -11.52 -21.66
C THR A 237 2.49 -12.87 -22.27
N ASP A 238 2.57 -13.94 -21.46
CA ASP A 238 2.76 -15.30 -21.96
C ASP A 238 1.44 -15.97 -22.35
N ALA A 239 1.51 -17.05 -23.13
CA ALA A 239 0.32 -17.75 -23.63
C ALA A 239 -0.49 -18.40 -22.50
N THR A 240 0.19 -18.82 -21.42
CA THR A 240 -0.41 -19.46 -20.25
C THR A 240 -1.23 -18.47 -19.43
N GLY A 241 -0.70 -17.26 -19.19
CA GLY A 241 -1.41 -16.17 -18.51
C GLY A 241 -2.64 -15.70 -19.28
N ARG A 242 -2.51 -15.55 -20.62
CA ARG A 242 -3.68 -15.25 -21.48
C ARG A 242 -4.73 -16.36 -21.44
N GLN A 243 -4.31 -17.62 -21.50
CA GLN A 243 -5.25 -18.74 -21.44
C GLN A 243 -5.95 -18.82 -20.08
N ALA A 244 -5.23 -18.60 -18.97
CA ALA A 244 -5.85 -18.55 -17.65
C ALA A 244 -6.88 -17.40 -17.54
N ALA A 245 -6.54 -16.21 -18.05
CA ALA A 245 -7.47 -15.08 -18.10
C ALA A 245 -8.72 -15.40 -18.96
N ALA A 246 -8.53 -16.08 -20.10
CA ALA A 246 -9.62 -16.51 -20.98
C ALA A 246 -10.47 -17.64 -20.37
N ASP A 247 -9.86 -18.61 -19.68
CA ASP A 247 -10.53 -19.73 -19.01
C ASP A 247 -11.41 -19.24 -17.84
N LEU A 248 -11.00 -18.14 -17.21
CA LEU A 248 -11.79 -17.44 -16.20
C LEU A 248 -12.93 -16.60 -16.79
N GLY A 249 -12.80 -16.21 -18.07
CA GLY A 249 -13.85 -15.69 -18.95
C GLY A 249 -14.87 -14.77 -18.28
N THR A 250 -16.16 -15.01 -18.56
CA THR A 250 -17.30 -14.22 -18.07
C THR A 250 -17.40 -14.13 -16.54
N ALA A 251 -16.80 -15.08 -15.80
CA ALA A 251 -16.85 -15.08 -14.34
C ALA A 251 -15.98 -13.96 -13.75
N TRP A 252 -14.79 -13.76 -14.34
CA TRP A 252 -13.90 -12.66 -14.02
C TRP A 252 -14.53 -11.30 -14.37
N GLU A 253 -15.11 -11.18 -15.56
CA GLU A 253 -15.82 -9.97 -16.00
C GLU A 253 -17.00 -9.64 -15.09
N ALA A 254 -17.84 -10.63 -14.75
CA ALA A 254 -18.96 -10.44 -13.85
C ALA A 254 -18.50 -9.99 -12.45
N ALA A 255 -17.36 -10.51 -11.97
CA ALA A 255 -16.76 -10.11 -10.71
C ALA A 255 -16.27 -8.65 -10.76
N LEU A 256 -15.65 -8.23 -11.85
CA LEU A 256 -15.24 -6.83 -12.04
C LEU A 256 -16.40 -5.86 -12.19
N VAL A 257 -17.46 -6.24 -12.92
CA VAL A 257 -18.68 -5.42 -13.03
C VAL A 257 -19.39 -5.31 -11.68
N LYS A 258 -19.37 -6.36 -10.86
CA LYS A 258 -19.83 -6.28 -9.46
C LYS A 258 -18.93 -5.33 -8.67
N LEU A 259 -17.61 -5.47 -8.77
CA LEU A 259 -16.67 -4.62 -8.06
C LEU A 259 -16.86 -3.14 -8.43
N ALA A 260 -16.94 -2.81 -9.71
CA ALA A 260 -17.19 -1.48 -10.22
C ALA A 260 -18.50 -0.88 -9.67
N ARG A 261 -19.56 -1.69 -9.57
CA ARG A 261 -20.83 -1.24 -8.95
C ARG A 261 -20.68 -0.94 -7.45
N HIS A 262 -19.97 -1.80 -6.70
CA HIS A 262 -19.72 -1.54 -5.27
C HIS A 262 -18.86 -0.30 -5.06
N VAL A 263 -17.83 -0.11 -5.88
CA VAL A 263 -16.94 1.07 -5.81
C VAL A 263 -17.67 2.33 -6.25
N HIS A 264 -18.50 2.29 -7.29
CA HIS A 264 -19.27 3.45 -7.72
C HIS A 264 -20.29 3.89 -6.65
N ALA A 265 -20.88 2.94 -5.92
CA ALA A 265 -21.77 3.23 -4.80
C ALA A 265 -21.07 3.91 -3.61
N SER A 266 -19.75 3.77 -3.47
CA SER A 266 -18.97 4.37 -2.37
C SER A 266 -18.17 5.60 -2.79
N HIS A 267 -17.56 5.61 -3.99
CA HIS A 267 -16.68 6.68 -4.50
C HIS A 267 -16.69 6.73 -6.05
N ALA A 268 -17.52 7.58 -6.66
CA ALA A 268 -17.70 7.66 -8.11
C ALA A 268 -16.40 7.94 -8.90
N GLU A 269 -15.50 8.80 -8.40
CA GLU A 269 -14.24 9.15 -9.09
C GLU A 269 -13.22 7.99 -9.12
N LEU A 270 -13.24 7.11 -8.11
CA LEU A 270 -12.38 5.92 -8.06
C LEU A 270 -12.87 4.82 -9.02
N ALA A 271 -14.18 4.75 -9.24
CA ALA A 271 -14.78 3.78 -10.15
C ALA A 271 -14.33 4.04 -11.61
N ASP A 272 -14.31 5.30 -12.06
CA ASP A 272 -13.91 5.65 -13.43
C ASP A 272 -12.42 5.38 -13.68
N ALA A 273 -11.56 5.71 -12.71
CA ALA A 273 -10.13 5.41 -12.80
C ALA A 273 -9.88 3.89 -12.83
N MET A 274 -10.62 3.12 -12.03
CA MET A 274 -10.52 1.67 -12.00
C MET A 274 -11.05 1.03 -13.30
N LEU A 275 -12.17 1.51 -13.84
CA LEU A 275 -12.72 1.06 -15.11
C LEU A 275 -11.78 1.39 -16.29
N SER A 276 -11.16 2.56 -16.28
CA SER A 276 -10.14 2.94 -17.27
C SER A 276 -8.89 2.06 -17.18
N MET A 277 -8.43 1.76 -15.96
CA MET A 277 -7.31 0.85 -15.73
C MET A 277 -7.65 -0.57 -16.19
N LEU A 278 -8.84 -1.06 -15.86
CA LEU A 278 -9.37 -2.35 -16.31
C LEU A 278 -9.44 -2.43 -17.83
N TRP A 279 -9.99 -1.41 -18.47
CA TRP A 279 -10.08 -1.33 -19.92
C TRP A 279 -8.69 -1.33 -20.58
N GLY A 280 -7.74 -0.57 -20.03
CA GLY A 280 -6.34 -0.57 -20.47
C GLY A 280 -5.69 -1.94 -20.33
N MET A 281 -5.93 -2.64 -19.21
CA MET A 281 -5.47 -4.01 -18.97
C MET A 281 -6.06 -4.97 -20.01
N PHE A 282 -7.38 -5.02 -20.15
CA PHE A 282 -8.06 -5.88 -21.13
C PHE A 282 -7.61 -5.61 -22.57
N SER A 283 -7.46 -4.33 -22.93
CA SER A 283 -6.94 -3.92 -24.23
C SER A 283 -5.52 -4.42 -24.45
N SER A 284 -4.64 -4.29 -23.45
CA SER A 284 -3.25 -4.78 -23.52
C SER A 284 -3.15 -6.31 -23.56
N TRP A 285 -4.19 -7.02 -23.12
CA TRP A 285 -4.28 -8.48 -23.14
C TRP A 285 -4.92 -9.03 -24.41
N GLY A 286 -5.40 -8.17 -25.32
CA GLY A 286 -6.08 -8.58 -26.55
C GLY A 286 -7.52 -9.08 -26.33
N LEU A 287 -8.12 -8.75 -25.17
CA LEU A 287 -9.51 -9.10 -24.81
C LEU A 287 -10.47 -7.91 -25.02
N GLY A 288 -10.01 -6.82 -25.64
CA GLY A 288 -10.77 -5.58 -25.78
C GLY A 288 -12.06 -5.67 -26.61
N ASP A 289 -12.18 -6.67 -27.49
CA ASP A 289 -13.38 -6.89 -28.32
C ASP A 289 -14.47 -7.72 -27.60
N GLU A 290 -14.16 -8.34 -26.44
CA GLU A 290 -15.10 -9.18 -25.66
C GLU A 290 -15.65 -8.46 -24.40
N CYS A 291 -15.00 -7.36 -23.97
CA CYS A 291 -15.44 -6.57 -22.82
C CYS A 291 -16.38 -5.41 -23.22
N PRO A 292 -17.49 -5.18 -22.51
CA PRO A 292 -18.35 -4.02 -22.75
C PRO A 292 -17.63 -2.71 -22.41
N ASN A 293 -17.81 -1.68 -23.25
CA ASN A 293 -17.20 -0.36 -23.08
C ASN A 293 -17.64 0.23 -21.73
N PRO A 294 -16.73 0.72 -20.86
CA PRO A 294 -17.08 1.32 -19.58
C PRO A 294 -18.07 2.49 -19.69
N GLU A 295 -18.11 3.20 -20.83
CA GLU A 295 -19.10 4.26 -21.08
C GLU A 295 -20.54 3.74 -21.19
N ASP A 296 -20.75 2.50 -21.63
CA ASP A 296 -22.08 1.90 -21.77
C ASP A 296 -22.72 1.57 -20.40
N HIS A 297 -21.91 1.44 -19.35
CA HIS A 297 -22.38 1.14 -17.99
C HIS A 297 -22.71 2.38 -17.16
N LEU A 298 -22.18 3.55 -17.51
CA LEU A 298 -22.51 4.82 -16.85
C LEU A 298 -23.82 5.44 -17.37
N MET A 299 -24.23 5.09 -18.60
CA MET A 299 -25.44 5.61 -19.24
C MET A 299 -26.69 4.74 -19.00
N GLY A 300 -26.55 3.62 -18.29
CA GLY A 300 -27.64 2.72 -17.90
C GLY A 300 -28.41 3.17 -16.66
N THR A 301 -28.81 4.44 -16.58
CA THR A 301 -29.85 4.89 -15.65
C THR A 301 -30.97 5.56 -16.44
N SER A 302 -32.03 4.80 -16.68
CA SER A 302 -33.36 5.28 -17.07
C SER A 302 -34.39 4.37 -16.43
#